data_AF-A0A7W2NTQ1-F1
#
_entry.id   AF-A0A7W2NTQ1-F1
#
_cell.length_a   1.000
_cell.length_b   1.000
_cell.length_c   1.000
_cell.angle_alpha   90.00
_cell.angle_beta   90.00
_cell.angle_gamma   90.00
#
_symmetry.space_group_name_H-M   'P 1'
#
loop_
_entity.id
_entity.type
_entity.pdbx_description
1 polymer ?
#
loop_
_entity_poly.entity_id
_entity_poly.type
_entity_poly.pdbx_seq_one_letter_code
_entity_poly.pdbx_strand_id
1 'polypeptide(L)'
;MKTLIFILILCSFQAVCQVTFENCEPKTCKILTKTIPKGIPIYIGNLYSGKDLKIDMSDVEKIIQSGEKFKVCLGASRIYVIKYKCFDGQCLFVSSGSYKSTRTVFDECL
;
A
#
# COMPACT_ATOMS: atom_id res chain seq x y z
N MET A 1 25.67 48.01 20.60
CA MET A 1 24.47 47.17 20.49
C MET A 1 24.64 46.31 19.24
N LYS A 2 25.09 45.04 19.34
CA LYS A 2 24.25 43.84 19.46
C LYS A 2 23.01 43.93 18.56
N THR A 3 22.96 43.19 17.45
CA THR A 3 22.30 41.87 17.40
C THR A 3 22.59 41.22 16.05
N LEU A 4 23.38 40.13 16.04
CA LEU A 4 23.55 39.24 14.91
C LEU A 4 22.26 38.44 14.73
N ILE A 5 21.54 38.68 13.64
CA ILE A 5 20.32 37.94 13.27
C ILE A 5 20.76 36.59 12.71
N PHE A 6 20.68 35.55 13.54
CA PHE A 6 20.90 34.16 13.17
C PHE A 6 19.63 33.64 12.49
N ILE A 7 19.60 33.65 11.16
CA ILE A 7 18.52 33.04 10.37
C ILE A 7 18.71 31.53 10.42
N LEU A 8 18.05 30.88 11.38
CA LEU A 8 17.90 29.43 11.46
C LEU A 8 16.93 28.96 10.37
N ILE A 9 17.46 28.67 9.18
CA ILE A 9 16.76 27.87 8.16
C ILE A 9 16.78 26.43 8.66
N LEU A 10 15.77 26.07 9.46
CA LEU A 10 15.45 24.68 9.74
C LEU A 10 14.93 24.06 8.43
N CYS A 11 15.83 23.37 7.71
CA CYS A 11 15.45 22.41 6.68
C CYS A 11 14.65 21.29 7.35
N SER A 12 13.33 21.43 7.40
CA SER A 12 12.41 20.34 7.70
C SER A 12 12.52 19.31 6.57
N PHE A 13 13.44 18.34 6.72
CA PHE A 13 13.48 17.16 5.88
C PHE A 13 12.14 16.43 6.06
N GLN A 14 11.26 16.51 5.06
CA GLN A 14 10.14 15.60 4.95
C GLN A 14 10.74 14.21 4.75
N ALA A 15 10.74 13.39 5.80
CA ALA A 15 11.06 11.98 5.69
C ALA A 15 10.02 11.37 4.74
N VAL A 16 10.41 11.18 3.48
CA VAL A 16 9.61 10.45 2.51
C VAL A 16 9.57 9.01 3.03
N CYS A 17 8.47 8.63 3.67
CA CYS A 17 8.27 7.29 4.18
C CYS A 17 8.39 6.33 2.98
N GLN A 18 9.49 5.58 2.90
CA GLN A 18 9.75 4.72 1.77
C GLN A 18 9.05 3.39 2.00
N VAL A 19 8.18 3.00 1.07
CA VAL A 19 7.47 1.72 1.14
C VAL A 19 8.47 0.56 1.16
N THR A 20 8.35 -0.29 2.18
CA THR A 20 9.17 -1.49 2.32
C THR A 20 8.51 -2.67 1.61
N PHE A 21 9.31 -3.51 0.96
CA PHE A 21 8.84 -4.68 0.23
C PHE A 21 9.42 -5.95 0.82
N GLU A 22 8.56 -6.91 1.17
CA GLU A 22 8.96 -8.19 1.73
C GLU A 22 8.53 -9.34 0.82
N ASN A 23 9.49 -10.22 0.48
CA ASN A 23 9.29 -11.36 -0.41
C ASN A 23 8.65 -10.99 -1.76
N CYS A 24 8.78 -9.73 -2.18
CA CYS A 24 8.06 -9.23 -3.34
C CYS A 24 8.89 -9.28 -4.61
N GLU A 25 8.33 -9.88 -5.64
CA GLU A 25 8.90 -9.86 -6.99
C GLU A 25 8.92 -8.40 -7.51
N PRO A 26 10.09 -7.86 -7.90
CA PRO A 26 10.21 -6.44 -8.24
C PRO A 26 9.27 -5.97 -9.35
N LYS A 27 9.06 -6.79 -10.38
CA LYS A 27 8.18 -6.45 -11.50
C LYS A 27 6.72 -6.38 -11.04
N THR A 28 6.26 -7.39 -10.32
CA THR A 28 4.88 -7.50 -9.86
C THR A 28 4.54 -6.44 -8.81
N CYS A 29 5.42 -6.20 -7.84
CA CYS A 29 5.25 -5.11 -6.88
C CYS A 29 5.23 -3.73 -7.52
N LYS A 30 6.07 -3.48 -8.53
CA LYS A 30 6.06 -2.21 -9.27
C LYS A 30 4.74 -1.99 -10.04
N ILE A 31 4.08 -3.05 -10.51
CA ILE A 31 2.75 -2.94 -11.13
C ILE A 31 1.70 -2.69 -10.05
N LEU A 32 1.78 -3.38 -8.91
CA LEU A 32 0.86 -3.18 -7.78
C LEU A 32 0.89 -1.73 -7.29
N THR A 33 2.06 -1.16 -7.04
CA THR A 33 2.20 0.23 -6.56
C THR A 33 1.70 1.26 -7.56
N LYS A 34 1.74 0.96 -8.86
CA LYS A 34 1.10 1.79 -9.90
C LYS A 34 -0.41 1.60 -10.00
N THR A 35 -0.92 0.46 -9.54
CA THR A 35 -2.35 0.14 -9.56
C THR A 35 -3.08 0.72 -8.35
N ILE A 36 -2.47 0.65 -7.16
CA ILE A 36 -3.01 1.20 -5.90
C ILE A 36 -3.64 2.61 -6.06
N PRO A 37 -2.92 3.63 -6.58
CA PRO A 37 -3.48 4.99 -6.68
C PRO A 37 -4.60 5.11 -7.72
N LYS A 38 -4.71 4.17 -8.67
CA LYS A 38 -5.78 4.13 -9.67
C LYS A 38 -7.06 3.47 -9.13
N GLY A 39 -6.95 2.76 -8.02
CA GLY A 39 -8.01 1.91 -7.47
C GLY A 39 -7.81 0.44 -7.87
N ILE A 40 -8.16 -0.46 -6.94
CA ILE A 40 -8.10 -1.90 -7.13
C ILE A 40 -9.53 -2.45 -7.22
N PRO A 41 -9.93 -3.07 -8.34
CA PRO A 41 -11.30 -3.53 -8.51
C PRO A 41 -11.71 -4.57 -7.47
N ILE A 42 -12.93 -4.41 -6.96
CA ILE A 42 -13.51 -5.30 -5.95
C ILE A 42 -14.31 -6.40 -6.63
N TYR A 43 -13.95 -7.65 -6.34
CA TYR A 43 -14.61 -8.85 -6.84
C TYR A 43 -15.23 -9.67 -5.71
N ILE A 44 -16.42 -10.21 -5.96
CA ILE A 44 -17.08 -11.22 -5.13
C ILE A 44 -17.08 -12.52 -5.93
N GLY A 45 -16.18 -13.45 -5.58
CA GLY A 45 -15.91 -14.64 -6.38
C GLY A 45 -15.24 -14.31 -7.72
N ASN A 46 -15.99 -14.46 -8.82
CA ASN A 46 -15.56 -14.12 -10.18
C ASN A 46 -16.31 -12.91 -10.77
N LEU A 47 -17.21 -12.28 -10.00
CA LEU A 47 -18.01 -11.15 -10.47
C LEU A 47 -17.42 -9.83 -9.99
N TYR A 48 -17.23 -8.90 -10.93
CA TYR A 48 -16.85 -7.53 -10.60
C TYR A 48 -18.03 -6.81 -9.96
N SER A 49 -17.79 -6.16 -8.81
CA SER A 49 -18.84 -5.46 -8.06
C SER A 49 -19.19 -4.07 -8.59
N GLY A 50 -18.47 -3.56 -9.60
CA GLY A 50 -18.60 -2.19 -10.09
C GLY A 50 -17.92 -1.14 -9.22
N LYS A 51 -17.17 -1.57 -8.18
CA LYS A 51 -16.49 -0.68 -7.23
C LYS A 51 -14.99 -0.96 -7.20
N ASP A 52 -14.23 0.10 -6.95
CA ASP A 52 -12.79 0.04 -6.71
C ASP A 52 -12.46 0.34 -5.25
N LEU A 53 -11.54 -0.47 -4.70
CA LEU A 53 -10.87 -0.20 -3.45
C LEU A 53 -9.83 0.90 -3.67
N LYS A 54 -10.02 2.04 -3.00
CA LYS A 54 -9.06 3.14 -2.97
C LYS A 54 -8.18 3.01 -1.74
N ILE A 55 -6.88 2.93 -1.94
CA ILE A 55 -5.85 2.96 -0.90
C ILE A 55 -4.99 4.20 -1.18
N ASP A 56 -4.81 5.05 -0.18
CA ASP A 56 -3.87 6.16 -0.32
C ASP A 56 -2.45 5.61 -0.27
N MET A 57 -1.67 5.89 -1.31
CA MET A 57 -0.30 5.41 -1.41
C MET A 57 0.60 6.07 -0.35
N SER A 58 0.24 7.27 0.15
CA SER A 58 0.99 7.92 1.24
C SER A 58 0.91 7.16 2.56
N ASP A 59 -0.16 6.38 2.75
CA ASP A 59 -0.40 5.63 3.98
C ASP A 59 0.23 4.23 3.93
N VAL A 60 0.69 3.79 2.76
CA VAL A 60 1.28 2.46 2.57
C VAL A 60 2.71 2.45 3.09
N GLU A 61 2.98 1.64 4.11
CA GLU A 61 4.33 1.52 4.69
C GLU A 61 5.03 0.24 4.25
N LYS A 62 4.28 -0.86 4.08
CA LYS A 62 4.84 -2.17 3.77
C LYS A 62 3.96 -2.99 2.83
N ILE A 63 4.57 -3.67 1.88
CA ILE A 63 3.92 -4.63 0.98
C ILE A 63 4.60 -5.99 1.11
N ILE A 64 3.82 -6.99 1.46
CA ILE A 64 4.28 -8.37 1.68
C ILE A 64 3.64 -9.26 0.63
N GLN A 65 4.44 -9.98 -0.14
CA GLN A 65 3.94 -10.95 -1.11
C GLN A 65 4.02 -12.38 -0.58
N SER A 66 2.96 -13.15 -0.81
CA SER A 66 2.89 -14.59 -0.57
C SER A 66 2.18 -15.25 -1.75
N GLY A 67 2.97 -15.71 -2.73
CA GLY A 67 2.46 -16.21 -4.01
C GLY A 67 1.69 -15.12 -4.76
N GLU A 68 0.42 -15.39 -5.06
CA GLU A 68 -0.50 -14.44 -5.71
C GLU A 68 -1.16 -13.45 -4.75
N LYS A 69 -0.91 -13.56 -3.45
CA LYS A 69 -1.51 -12.69 -2.42
C LYS A 69 -0.52 -11.59 -2.01
N PHE A 70 -1.04 -10.39 -1.85
CA PHE A 70 -0.32 -9.20 -1.44
C PHE A 70 -1.02 -8.62 -0.22
N LYS A 71 -0.31 -8.53 0.89
CA LYS A 71 -0.74 -7.77 2.06
C LYS A 71 -0.17 -6.37 1.93
N VAL A 72 -1.05 -5.37 1.97
CA VAL A 72 -0.68 -3.96 1.92
C VAL A 72 -0.99 -3.37 3.29
N CYS A 73 0.08 -3.08 4.03
CA CYS A 73 0.03 -2.48 5.36
C CYS A 73 -0.12 -0.96 5.24
N LEU A 74 -1.18 -0.43 5.86
CA LEU A 74 -1.33 1.01 6.06
C LEU A 74 -1.02 1.31 7.53
N GLY A 75 0.18 1.82 7.77
CA GLY A 75 0.73 1.82 9.11
C GLY A 75 0.90 0.42 9.69
N ALA A 76 1.03 0.39 11.01
CA ALA A 76 1.07 -0.80 11.82
C ALA A 76 -0.31 -1.45 12.11
N SER A 77 -1.44 -0.82 11.74
CA SER A 77 -2.76 -1.18 12.31
C SER A 77 -3.80 -1.64 11.29
N ARG A 78 -3.55 -1.52 9.98
CA ARG A 78 -4.50 -1.91 8.93
C ARG A 78 -3.81 -2.70 7.82
N ILE A 79 -4.46 -3.76 7.37
CA ILE A 79 -3.97 -4.62 6.28
C ILE A 79 -5.07 -4.82 5.26
N TYR A 80 -4.81 -4.43 4.03
CA TYR A 80 -5.60 -4.88 2.88
C TYR A 80 -5.00 -6.15 2.29
N VAL A 81 -5.88 -7.06 1.88
CA VAL A 81 -5.48 -8.24 1.10
C VAL A 81 -5.89 -8.01 -0.35
N ILE A 82 -4.88 -8.02 -1.21
CA ILE A 82 -5.01 -7.91 -2.66
C ILE A 82 -4.51 -9.21 -3.27
N LYS A 83 -5.15 -9.67 -4.35
CA LYS A 83 -4.77 -10.88 -5.07
C LYS A 83 -4.46 -10.53 -6.51
N TYR A 84 -3.41 -11.12 -7.06
CA TYR A 84 -3.17 -11.09 -8.50
C TYR A 84 -3.90 -12.28 -9.12
N LYS A 85 -4.88 -12.02 -9.99
CA LYS A 85 -5.78 -13.05 -10.54
C LYS A 85 -5.97 -12.85 -12.04
N CYS A 86 -5.99 -13.94 -12.78
CA CYS A 86 -6.23 -13.94 -14.22
C CYS A 86 -7.66 -14.39 -14.54
N PHE A 87 -8.32 -13.66 -15.43
CA PHE A 87 -9.64 -13.94 -15.98
C PHE A 87 -9.53 -13.95 -17.50
N ASP A 88 -9.82 -15.08 -18.14
CA ASP A 88 -9.84 -15.23 -19.61
C ASP A 88 -8.60 -14.63 -20.31
N GLY A 89 -7.41 -14.88 -19.74
CA GLY A 89 -6.12 -14.40 -20.27
C GLY A 89 -5.71 -12.98 -19.82
N GLN A 90 -6.56 -12.24 -19.11
CA GLN A 90 -6.21 -10.93 -18.54
C GLN A 90 -5.94 -11.05 -17.04
N CYS A 91 -4.73 -10.68 -16.61
CA CYS A 91 -4.35 -10.69 -15.20
C CYS A 91 -4.40 -9.30 -14.59
N LEU A 92 -5.04 -9.18 -13.42
CA LEU A 92 -5.16 -7.93 -12.69
C LEU A 92 -5.12 -8.16 -11.18
N PHE A 93 -4.83 -7.07 -10.46
CA PHE A 93 -4.97 -7.04 -9.01
C PHE A 93 -6.44 -6.84 -8.64
N VAL A 94 -6.94 -7.65 -7.71
CA VAL A 94 -8.32 -7.62 -7.22
C VAL A 94 -8.35 -7.65 -5.70
N SER A 95 -9.42 -7.14 -5.11
CA SER A 95 -9.70 -7.24 -3.68
C SER A 95 -11.12 -7.73 -3.42
N SER A 96 -11.40 -8.23 -2.21
CA SER A 96 -12.78 -8.40 -1.73
C SER A 96 -13.34 -7.10 -1.14
N GLY A 97 -12.56 -6.02 -1.11
CA GLY A 97 -12.90 -4.75 -0.46
C GLY A 97 -12.81 -4.80 1.07
N SER A 98 -12.48 -5.95 1.64
CA SER A 98 -12.32 -6.13 3.09
C SER A 98 -10.88 -5.85 3.51
N TYR A 99 -10.72 -5.31 4.72
CA TYR A 99 -9.42 -5.15 5.36
C TYR A 99 -9.47 -5.70 6.78
N LYS A 100 -8.31 -6.10 7.28
CA LYS A 100 -8.12 -6.37 8.71
C LYS A 100 -7.69 -5.09 9.39
N SER A 101 -8.24 -4.83 10.57
CA SER A 101 -7.78 -3.76 11.44
C SER A 101 -7.63 -4.29 12.85
N THR A 102 -6.67 -3.73 13.58
CA THR A 102 -6.51 -4.00 15.02
C THR A 102 -6.27 -2.69 15.76
N ARG A 103 -6.57 -2.71 17.07
CA ARG A 103 -6.20 -1.62 17.99
C ARG A 103 -4.74 -1.70 18.41
N THR A 104 -4.11 -2.86 18.24
CA THR A 104 -2.68 -3.11 18.45
C THR A 104 -1.92 -3.00 17.14
N VAL A 105 -0.63 -3.31 17.16
CA VAL A 105 0.18 -3.41 15.95
C VAL A 105 0.08 -4.82 15.36
N PHE A 106 0.02 -4.94 14.04
CA PHE A 106 0.33 -6.17 13.33
C PHE A 106 1.85 -6.31 13.25
N ASP A 107 2.42 -7.34 13.88
CA ASP A 107 3.87 -7.58 13.85
C ASP A 107 4.40 -7.73 12.42
N GLU A 108 3.57 -8.22 11.50
CA GLU A 108 3.94 -8.33 10.09
C GLU A 108 4.07 -6.97 9.38
N CYS A 109 3.48 -5.91 9.91
CA CYS A 109 3.55 -4.55 9.37
C CYS A 109 4.65 -3.69 10.02
N LEU A 110 5.39 -4.23 10.98
CA LEU A 110 6.60 -3.62 11.54
C LEU A 110 7.82 -3.81 10.62
#